data_AF-A0A258LGY6-F1
#
_entry.id   AF-A0A258LGY6-F1
#
_cell.length_a   1.000
_cell.length_b   1.000
_cell.length_c   1.000
_cell.angle_alpha   90.00
_cell.angle_beta   90.00
_cell.angle_gamma   90.00
#
_symmetry.space_group_name_H-M   'P 1'
#
loop_
_entity.id
_entity.type
_entity.pdbx_description
1 polymer ?
#
loop_
_entity_poly.entity_id
_entity_poly.type
_entity_poly.pdbx_seq_one_letter_code
_entity_poly.pdbx_strand_id
1 'polypeptide(L)'
;MRCPFCGEADTQVKDSRPTEDGSAIRRRRFCSVCGQRFTTIERVQLRELTVVKSDQRRVAFDRDKLARSVRTALRKRPVDDERIERLVNGIVRQLEASGETDVKSSEIGERVMQTLKEVDTVAYVRFASVYRDFREAKDFEMFLDLMTPPSKPDAASE
;
A
#
# COMPACT_ATOMS: atom_id res chain seq x y z
N MET A 1 20.19 10.01 12.85
CA MET A 1 20.03 9.58 11.44
C MET A 1 21.21 10.11 10.66
N ARG A 2 21.91 9.26 9.89
CA ARG A 2 23.03 9.70 9.04
C ARG A 2 22.52 10.41 7.78
N CYS A 3 23.30 11.35 7.27
CA CYS A 3 23.05 12.02 6.01
C CYS A 3 23.10 10.99 4.86
N PRO A 4 22.06 10.89 4.02
CA PRO A 4 22.05 9.92 2.92
C PRO A 4 23.02 10.29 1.78
N PHE A 5 23.55 11.51 1.76
CA PHE A 5 24.45 12.00 0.70
C PHE A 5 25.93 11.85 1.05
N CYS A 6 26.32 12.06 2.30
CA CYS A 6 27.72 12.03 2.75
C CYS A 6 27.99 11.07 3.92
N GLY A 7 26.97 10.41 4.49
CA GLY A 7 27.13 9.43 5.57
C GLY A 7 27.34 10.00 6.98
N GLU A 8 27.47 11.32 7.11
CA GLU A 8 27.76 11.99 8.38
C GLU A 8 26.59 11.92 9.36
N ALA A 9 26.87 11.83 10.66
CA ALA A 9 25.85 11.74 11.70
C ALA A 9 25.24 13.10 12.08
N ASP A 10 25.99 14.19 11.87
CA ASP A 10 25.55 15.55 12.21
C ASP A 10 24.49 16.05 11.22
N THR A 11 23.22 15.81 11.57
CA THR A 11 22.05 16.27 10.84
C THR A 11 21.07 16.94 11.79
N GLN A 12 20.66 18.16 11.45
CA GLN A 12 19.76 18.96 12.27
C GLN A 12 18.33 18.87 11.75
N VAL A 13 17.37 18.66 12.64
CA VAL A 13 15.94 18.77 12.31
C VAL A 13 15.58 20.25 12.22
N LYS A 14 15.06 20.69 11.07
CA LYS A 14 14.68 22.08 10.78
C LYS A 14 13.18 22.31 10.82
N ASP A 15 12.40 21.28 10.48
CA ASP A 15 10.94 21.31 10.51
C ASP A 15 10.45 19.92 10.91
N SER A 16 9.39 19.86 11.72
CA SER A 16 8.79 18.60 12.17
C SER A 16 7.29 18.79 12.25
N ARG A 17 6.57 18.06 11.41
CA ARG A 17 5.10 18.12 11.34
C ARG A 17 4.50 16.73 11.22
N PRO A 18 3.34 16.46 11.85
CA PRO A 18 2.60 15.23 11.61
C PRO A 18 2.09 15.18 10.16
N THR A 19 1.86 13.99 9.63
CA THR A 19 1.05 13.81 8.42
C THR A 19 -0.41 14.16 8.71
N GLU A 20 -1.20 14.46 7.68
CA GLU A 20 -2.61 14.87 7.84
C GLU A 20 -3.45 13.86 8.64
N ASP A 21 -3.14 12.57 8.52
CA ASP A 21 -3.79 11.47 9.22
C ASP A 21 -3.14 11.13 10.59
N GLY A 22 -2.14 11.90 11.02
CA GLY A 22 -1.40 11.71 12.27
C GLY A 22 -0.63 10.38 12.36
N SER A 23 -0.49 9.64 11.26
CA SER A 23 0.12 8.31 11.26
C SER A 23 1.65 8.32 11.21
N ALA A 24 2.24 9.44 10.82
CA ALA A 24 3.68 9.59 10.71
C ALA A 24 4.12 11.01 11.07
N ILE A 25 5.39 11.17 11.44
CA ILE A 25 6.04 12.46 11.62
C ILE A 25 6.99 12.68 10.45
N ARG A 26 6.74 13.73 9.66
CA ARG A 26 7.63 14.17 8.58
C ARG A 26 8.60 15.19 9.16
N ARG A 27 9.90 14.91 9.09
CA ARG A 27 10.96 15.81 9.56
C ARG A 27 11.83 16.27 8.40
N ARG A 28 11.96 17.57 8.20
CA ARG A 28 12.96 18.14 7.29
C ARG A 28 14.29 18.23 8.02
N ARG A 29 15.32 17.56 7.50
CA ARG A 29 16.68 17.54 8.04
C ARG A 29 17.63 18.31 7.13
N PHE A 30 18.65 18.91 7.73
CA PHE A 30 19.75 19.59 7.06
C PHE A 30 21.08 19.01 7.56
N CYS A 31 21.99 18.69 6.64
CA CYS A 31 23.35 18.27 6.98
C CYS A 31 24.27 19.49 7.01
N SER A 32 24.92 19.71 8.16
CA SER A 32 25.88 20.79 8.38
C SER A 32 27.15 20.64 7.53
N VAL A 33 27.53 19.40 7.19
CA VAL A 33 28.78 19.10 6.48
C VAL A 33 28.68 19.28 4.96
N CYS A 34 27.64 18.72 4.32
CA CYS A 34 27.48 18.81 2.86
C CYS A 34 26.41 19.82 2.41
N GLY A 35 25.76 20.52 3.35
CA GLY A 35 24.72 21.52 3.06
C GLY A 35 23.40 20.95 2.52
N GLN A 36 23.28 19.62 2.35
CA GLN A 36 22.10 19.01 1.75
C GLN A 36 20.91 18.95 2.71
N ARG A 37 19.70 19.07 2.14
CA ARG A 37 18.43 18.94 2.86
C ARG A 37 17.69 17.68 2.41
N PHE A 38 17.20 16.91 3.36
CA PHE A 38 16.42 15.70 3.10
C PHE A 38 15.26 15.58 4.07
N THR A 39 14.33 14.68 3.77
CA THR A 39 13.15 14.46 4.61
C THR A 39 13.11 13.04 5.11
N THR A 40 12.88 12.88 6.41
CA THR A 40 12.63 11.58 7.02
C THR A 40 11.15 11.47 7.38
N ILE A 41 10.60 10.27 7.24
CA ILE A 41 9.22 9.97 7.63
C ILE A 41 9.30 8.89 8.71
N GLU A 42 8.99 9.28 9.94
CA GLU A 42 9.02 8.41 11.11
C GLU A 42 7.62 7.89 11.36
N ARG A 43 7.48 6.58 11.57
CA ARG A 43 6.19 5.90 11.75
C ARG A 43 6.25 5.09 13.04
N VAL A 44 5.12 5.00 13.74
CA VAL A 44 4.98 4.03 14.83
C VAL A 44 4.88 2.65 14.20
N GLN A 45 5.78 1.76 14.59
CA GLN A 45 5.70 0.34 14.29
C GLN A 45 5.24 -0.35 15.56
N LEU A 46 4.01 -0.86 15.56
CA LEU A 46 3.43 -1.49 16.74
C LEU A 46 3.95 -2.92 16.89
N ARG A 47 4.23 -3.60 15.77
CA ARG A 47 4.72 -4.98 15.82
C ARG A 47 5.56 -5.38 14.63
N GLU A 48 6.43 -6.34 14.87
CA GLU A 48 7.11 -7.06 13.81
C GLU A 48 6.17 -8.14 13.26
N LEU A 49 5.92 -8.08 11.96
CA LEU A 49 5.08 -9.03 11.24
C LEU A 49 5.97 -9.92 10.36
N THR A 50 5.66 -11.20 10.34
CA THR A 50 6.26 -12.19 9.45
C THR A 50 5.21 -12.61 8.43
N VAL A 51 5.57 -12.58 7.15
CA VAL A 51 4.69 -13.01 6.06
C VAL A 51 4.94 -14.49 5.77
N VAL A 52 3.88 -15.30 5.87
CA VAL A 52 3.87 -16.70 5.43
C VAL A 52 3.42 -16.74 3.97
N LYS A 53 4.32 -17.17 3.09
CA LYS A 53 4.07 -17.31 1.65
C LYS A 53 3.28 -18.59 1.33
N SER A 54 2.74 -18.68 0.12
CA SER A 54 1.99 -19.85 -0.35
C SER A 54 2.81 -21.14 -0.33
N ASP A 55 4.12 -21.04 -0.52
CA ASP A 55 5.10 -22.12 -0.40
C ASP A 55 5.57 -22.35 1.06
N GLN A 56 4.84 -21.84 2.06
CA GLN A 56 5.16 -21.89 3.50
C GLN A 56 6.44 -21.15 3.92
N ARG A 57 7.11 -20.45 3.00
CA ARG A 57 8.30 -19.67 3.32
C ARG A 57 7.94 -18.47 4.20
N ARG A 58 8.76 -18.22 5.23
CA ARG A 58 8.59 -17.11 6.16
C ARG A 58 9.57 -15.99 5.83
N VAL A 59 9.07 -14.78 5.67
CA VAL A 59 9.88 -13.59 5.39
C VAL A 59 9.39 -12.42 6.21
N ALA A 60 10.28 -11.50 6.60
CA ALA A 60 9.86 -10.27 7.27
C ALA A 60 8.87 -9.49 6.40
N PHE A 61 7.86 -8.88 7.03
CA PHE A 61 6.95 -7.97 6.35
C PHE A 61 7.70 -6.74 5.85
N ASP A 62 7.56 -6.47 4.55
CA ASP A 62 8.14 -5.30 3.89
C ASP A 62 7.00 -4.34 3.50
N ARG A 63 6.88 -3.25 4.27
CA ARG A 63 5.92 -2.17 4.02
C ARG A 63 6.14 -1.53 2.65
N ASP A 64 7.39 -1.34 2.24
CA ASP A 64 7.70 -0.68 0.98
C ASP A 64 7.32 -1.58 -0.20
N LYS A 65 7.42 -2.91 -0.05
CA LYS A 65 6.88 -3.87 -1.01
C LYS A 65 5.36 -3.75 -1.14
N LEU A 66 4.63 -3.64 -0.03
CA LEU A 66 3.19 -3.39 -0.05
C LEU A 66 2.87 -2.08 -0.77
N ALA A 67 3.57 -0.99 -0.40
CA ALA A 67 3.36 0.33 -1.00
C ALA A 67 3.65 0.35 -2.51
N ARG A 68 4.72 -0.30 -2.96
CA ARG A 68 5.03 -0.47 -4.40
C ARG A 68 3.92 -1.21 -5.14
N SER A 69 3.37 -2.26 -4.54
CA SER A 69 2.27 -3.04 -5.13
C SER A 69 1.00 -2.19 -5.29
N VAL A 70 0.61 -1.46 -4.24
CA VAL A 70 -0.55 -0.54 -4.26
C VAL A 70 -0.37 0.57 -5.29
N ARG A 71 0.82 1.21 -5.35
CA ARG A 71 1.12 2.24 -6.37
C ARG A 71 1.02 1.71 -7.79
N THR A 72 1.46 0.47 -8.01
CA THR A 72 1.40 -0.16 -9.34
C THR A 72 -0.03 -0.33 -9.80
N ALA A 73 -0.93 -0.78 -8.91
CA ALA A 73 -2.36 -0.89 -9.20
C ALA A 73 -3.00 0.47 -9.53
N LEU A 74 -2.66 1.50 -8.76
CA LEU A 74 -3.19 2.87 -8.89
C LEU A 74 -2.51 3.72 -9.98
N ARG A 75 -1.60 3.14 -10.78
CA ARG A 75 -0.86 3.90 -11.80
C ARG A 75 -1.83 4.56 -12.81
N LYS A 76 -1.62 5.85 -13.09
CA LYS A 76 -2.49 6.68 -13.96
C LYS A 76 -3.94 6.79 -13.47
N ARG A 77 -4.19 6.61 -12.16
CA ARG A 77 -5.48 6.90 -11.53
C ARG A 77 -5.41 8.25 -10.81
N PRO A 78 -6.54 8.96 -10.63
CA PRO A 78 -6.58 10.26 -9.97
C PRO A 78 -6.51 10.09 -8.44
N VAL A 79 -5.42 9.49 -7.95
CA VAL A 79 -5.15 9.27 -6.52
C VAL A 79 -3.78 9.82 -6.20
N ASP A 80 -3.72 10.79 -5.29
CA ASP A 80 -2.48 11.42 -4.86
C ASP A 80 -1.63 10.49 -3.96
N ASP A 81 -0.33 10.79 -3.88
CA ASP A 81 0.63 10.01 -3.11
C ASP A 81 0.33 9.99 -1.60
N GLU A 82 -0.25 11.06 -1.06
CA GLU A 82 -0.60 11.13 0.36
C GLU A 82 -1.76 10.20 0.69
N ARG A 83 -2.76 10.12 -0.18
CA ARG A 83 -3.85 9.14 -0.10
C ARG A 83 -3.31 7.73 -0.23
N ILE A 84 -2.37 7.45 -1.14
CA ILE A 84 -1.74 6.13 -1.22
C ILE A 84 -1.03 5.76 0.08
N GLU A 85 -0.26 6.68 0.67
CA GLU A 85 0.40 6.45 1.95
C GLU A 85 -0.60 6.18 3.08
N ARG A 86 -1.73 6.89 3.12
CA ARG A 86 -2.82 6.64 4.07
C ARG A 86 -3.42 5.24 3.92
N LEU A 87 -3.68 4.80 2.69
CA LEU A 87 -4.20 3.45 2.41
C LEU A 87 -3.23 2.37 2.90
N VAL A 88 -1.93 2.52 2.59
CA VAL A 88 -0.89 1.59 3.05
C VAL A 88 -0.81 1.56 4.58
N ASN A 89 -0.83 2.72 5.23
CA ASN A 89 -0.81 2.81 6.69
C ASN A 89 -2.05 2.17 7.31
N GLY A 90 -3.22 2.35 6.71
CA GLY A 90 -4.47 1.70 7.13
C GLY A 90 -4.36 0.17 7.08
N ILE A 91 -3.87 -0.39 5.97
CA ILE A 91 -3.66 -1.84 5.82
C ILE A 91 -2.67 -2.36 6.87
N VAL A 92 -1.53 -1.68 7.06
CA VAL A 92 -0.52 -2.08 8.06
C VAL A 92 -1.12 -2.06 9.47
N ARG A 93 -1.85 -1.01 9.84
CA ARG A 93 -2.50 -0.92 11.15
C ARG A 93 -3.51 -2.05 11.37
N GLN A 94 -4.29 -2.40 10.35
CA GLN A 94 -5.23 -3.52 10.44
C GLN A 94 -4.50 -4.86 10.64
N LEU A 95 -3.35 -5.06 9.99
CA LEU A 95 -2.51 -6.24 10.18
C LEU A 95 -1.89 -6.28 11.58
N GLU A 96 -1.40 -5.15 12.10
CA GLU A 96 -0.84 -5.09 13.45
C GLU A 96 -1.92 -5.29 14.53
N ALA A 97 -3.12 -4.75 14.30
CA ALA A 97 -4.26 -4.84 15.22
C ALA A 97 -4.91 -6.24 15.26
N SER A 98 -4.61 -7.14 14.31
CA SER A 98 -5.14 -8.51 14.33
C SER A 98 -4.60 -9.34 15.51
N GLY A 99 -3.47 -8.94 16.09
CA GLY A 99 -2.82 -9.70 17.15
C GLY A 99 -2.01 -10.90 16.64
N GLU A 100 -1.94 -11.17 15.34
CA GLU A 100 -1.16 -12.28 14.72
C GLU A 100 0.22 -11.86 14.19
N THR A 101 1.29 -12.52 14.64
CA THR A 101 2.66 -12.17 14.23
C THR A 101 2.99 -12.77 12.87
N ASP A 102 2.36 -13.90 12.55
CA ASP A 102 2.48 -14.61 11.28
C ASP A 102 1.24 -14.33 10.43
N VAL A 103 1.40 -13.48 9.41
CA VAL A 103 0.33 -13.08 8.51
C VAL A 103 0.47 -13.83 7.19
N LYS A 104 -0.60 -14.47 6.72
CA LYS A 104 -0.59 -15.11 5.40
C LYS A 104 -0.51 -14.08 4.29
N SER A 105 0.29 -14.35 3.27
CA SER A 105 0.38 -13.48 2.10
C SER A 105 -0.96 -13.30 1.36
N SER A 106 -1.87 -14.28 1.47
CA SER A 106 -3.23 -14.19 0.96
C SER A 106 -4.07 -13.14 1.69
N GLU A 107 -3.98 -13.09 3.02
CA GLU A 107 -4.71 -12.13 3.84
C GLU A 107 -4.28 -10.68 3.51
N ILE A 108 -2.98 -10.45 3.29
CA ILE A 108 -2.48 -9.14 2.86
C ILE A 108 -3.09 -8.77 1.50
N GLY A 109 -3.14 -9.71 0.56
CA GLY A 109 -3.74 -9.50 -0.76
C GLY A 109 -5.22 -9.17 -0.68
N GLU A 110 -5.98 -9.88 0.15
CA GLU A 110 -7.40 -9.65 0.39
C GLU A 110 -7.68 -8.26 0.98
N ARG A 111 -6.90 -7.83 1.97
CA ARG A 111 -7.01 -6.47 2.54
C ARG A 111 -6.72 -5.39 1.51
N VAL A 112 -5.72 -5.59 0.65
CA VAL A 112 -5.42 -4.67 -0.46
C VAL A 112 -6.58 -4.65 -1.45
N MET A 113 -7.12 -5.81 -1.83
CA MET A 113 -8.28 -5.90 -2.72
C MET A 113 -9.49 -5.16 -2.14
N GLN A 114 -9.83 -5.38 -0.88
CA GLN A 114 -10.94 -4.69 -0.23
C GLN A 114 -10.73 -3.17 -0.24
N THR A 115 -9.53 -2.72 0.12
CA THR A 115 -9.16 -1.31 0.12
C THR A 115 -9.26 -0.69 -1.28
N LEU A 116 -8.76 -1.38 -2.32
CA LEU A 116 -8.81 -0.87 -3.69
C LEU A 116 -10.23 -0.87 -4.27
N LYS A 117 -11.08 -1.82 -3.87
CA LYS A 117 -12.49 -1.88 -4.32
C LYS A 117 -13.26 -0.61 -3.94
N GLU A 118 -12.96 -0.05 -2.78
CA GLU A 118 -13.56 1.20 -2.29
C GLU A 118 -12.94 2.46 -2.91
N VAL A 119 -11.70 2.37 -3.38
CA VAL A 119 -10.93 3.52 -3.89
C VAL A 119 -11.11 3.70 -5.39
N ASP A 120 -10.91 2.63 -6.17
CA ASP A 120 -10.93 2.68 -7.62
C ASP A 120 -11.09 1.28 -8.23
N THR A 121 -12.20 1.06 -8.94
CA THR A 121 -12.54 -0.22 -9.56
C THR A 121 -11.48 -0.70 -10.55
N VAL A 122 -10.84 0.20 -11.31
CA VAL A 122 -9.81 -0.18 -12.29
C VAL A 122 -8.54 -0.66 -11.58
N ALA A 123 -8.13 0.03 -10.51
CA ALA A 123 -7.01 -0.39 -9.68
C ALA A 123 -7.27 -1.73 -9.00
N TYR A 124 -8.49 -1.94 -8.50
CA TYR A 124 -8.94 -3.23 -7.97
C TYR A 124 -8.77 -4.35 -9.00
N VAL A 125 -9.29 -4.16 -10.22
CA VAL A 125 -9.19 -5.17 -11.30
C VAL A 125 -7.74 -5.46 -11.66
N ARG A 126 -6.89 -4.44 -11.77
CA ARG A 126 -5.44 -4.62 -12.04
C ARG A 126 -4.74 -5.40 -10.94
N PHE A 127 -5.03 -5.09 -9.69
CA PHE A 127 -4.44 -5.82 -8.57
C PHE A 127 -4.93 -7.26 -8.53
N ALA A 128 -6.24 -7.48 -8.72
CA ALA A 128 -6.85 -8.80 -8.78
C ALA A 128 -6.24 -9.66 -9.90
N SER A 129 -5.90 -9.05 -11.04
CA SER A 129 -5.29 -9.75 -12.19
C SER A 129 -3.96 -10.42 -11.82
N VAL A 130 -3.15 -9.75 -11.00
CA VAL A 130 -1.86 -10.30 -10.54
C VAL A 130 -2.07 -11.25 -9.36
N TYR A 131 -2.98 -10.92 -8.45
CA TYR A 131 -3.18 -11.68 -7.22
C TYR A 131 -3.86 -13.04 -7.47
N ARG A 132 -4.85 -13.09 -8.38
CA ARG A 132 -5.61 -14.31 -8.70
C ARG A 132 -4.93 -15.19 -9.75
N ASP A 133 -3.84 -14.70 -10.37
CA ASP A 133 -3.09 -15.42 -11.40
C ASP A 133 -4.01 -16.00 -12.50
N PHE A 134 -4.87 -15.14 -13.08
CA PHE A 134 -5.80 -15.57 -14.13
C PHE A 134 -4.99 -16.11 -15.31
N ARG A 135 -5.26 -17.37 -15.69
CA ARG A 135 -4.54 -18.06 -16.76
C ARG A 135 -5.19 -17.82 -18.11
N GLU A 136 -6.51 -17.63 -18.11
CA GLU A 136 -7.31 -17.50 -19.31
C GLU A 136 -8.17 -16.22 -19.28
N ALA A 137 -8.46 -15.68 -20.46
CA ALA A 137 -9.35 -14.52 -20.60
C ALA A 137 -10.74 -14.79 -20.00
N LYS A 138 -11.21 -16.04 -20.09
CA LYS A 138 -12.49 -16.48 -19.54
C LYS A 138 -12.57 -16.37 -18.01
N ASP A 139 -11.46 -16.66 -17.31
CA ASP A 139 -11.41 -16.50 -15.85
C ASP A 139 -11.57 -15.03 -15.44
N PHE A 140 -11.01 -14.15 -16.28
CA PHE A 140 -11.10 -12.71 -16.09
C PHE A 140 -12.50 -12.18 -16.42
N GLU A 141 -13.13 -12.66 -17.49
CA GLU A 141 -14.54 -12.32 -17.83
C GLU A 141 -15.48 -12.70 -16.69
N MET A 142 -15.39 -13.94 -16.19
CA MET A 142 -16.20 -14.40 -15.06
C MET A 142 -15.97 -13.57 -13.79
N PHE A 143 -14.74 -13.11 -13.57
CA PHE A 143 -14.43 -12.21 -12.46
C PHE A 143 -15.05 -10.81 -12.62
N LEU A 144 -15.10 -10.28 -13.85
CA LEU A 144 -15.75 -9.01 -14.14
C LEU A 144 -17.28 -9.10 -14.04
N ASP A 145 -17.86 -10.24 -14.42
CA ASP A 145 -19.31 -10.49 -14.28
C ASP A 145 -19.72 -10.46 -12.80
N LEU A 146 -18.91 -11.05 -11.91
CA LEU A 146 -19.14 -10.99 -10.46
C LEU A 146 -19.08 -9.56 -9.88
N MET A 147 -18.47 -8.62 -10.60
CA MET A 147 -18.35 -7.22 -10.21
C MET A 147 -19.47 -6.33 -10.79
N THR A 148 -20.17 -6.81 -11.81
CA THR A 148 -21.20 -6.04 -12.49
C THR A 148 -22.56 -6.45 -11.92
N PRO A 149 -23.34 -5.55 -11.29
CA PRO A 149 -24.71 -5.88 -10.92
C PRO A 149 -25.48 -6.27 -12.20
N PRO A 150 -26.43 -7.21 -12.14
CA PRO A 150 -27.16 -7.63 -13.33
C PRO A 150 -27.77 -6.40 -13.99
N SER A 151 -27.39 -6.15 -15.25
CA SER A 151 -27.99 -5.09 -16.05
C SER A 151 -29.49 -5.36 -16.10
N LYS A 152 -30.31 -4.37 -15.72
CA LYS A 152 -31.74 -4.43 -16.01
C LYS A 152 -31.88 -4.70 -17.52
N PRO A 153 -32.72 -5.66 -17.94
CA PRO A 153 -32.93 -5.89 -19.37
C PRO A 153 -33.42 -4.57 -19.97
N ASP A 154 -32.77 -4.16 -21.07
CA ASP A 154 -33.15 -2.98 -21.82
C ASP A 154 -34.64 -3.09 -22.14
N ALA A 155 -35.42 -2.14 -21.62
CA ALA A 155 -36.81 -1.98 -22.02
C ALA A 155 -36.78 -1.65 -23.51
N ALA A 156 -37.08 -2.66 -24.32
CA ALA A 156 -37.24 -2.54 -25.76
C ALA A 156 -38.13 -1.33 -26.03
N SER A 157 -37.59 -0.38 -26.79
CA SER A 157 -38.29 0.77 -27.30
C SER A 157 -39.22 0.28 -28.42
N GLU A 158 -40.52 0.22 -28.15
CA GLU A 158 -41.57 0.24 -29.18
C GLU A 158 -41.75 1.64 -29.76
#